data_AF-A0A2M7EMS2-F1
#
_entry.id   AF-A0A2M7EMS2-F1
#
_cell.length_a   1.000
_cell.length_b   1.000
_cell.length_c   1.000
_cell.angle_alpha   90.00
_cell.angle_beta   90.00
_cell.angle_gamma   90.00
#
_symmetry.space_group_name_H-M   'P 1'
#
loop_
_entity.id
_entity.type
_entity.pdbx_description
1 polymer ?
#
loop_
_entity_poly.entity_id
_entity_poly.type
_entity_poly.pdbx_seq_one_letter_code
_entity_poly.pdbx_strand_id
1 'polypeptide(L)' 'SAAAAHLHLCRTVARRAERLTVDLSTVEAVNPAAVKYLNRLSDWFFVAARICNDDGRADVLWVPGASR' A
#
# COMPACT_ATOMS: atom_id res chain seq x y z
N SER A 1 -12.44 4.73 8.74
CA SER A 1 -12.06 4.73 10.17
C SER A 1 -10.63 5.25 10.36
N ALA A 2 -10.23 5.65 11.57
CA ALA A 2 -8.84 6.07 11.84
C ALA A 2 -7.82 4.95 11.57
N ALA A 3 -8.16 3.69 11.90
CA ALA A 3 -7.32 2.53 11.62
C ALA A 3 -7.12 2.32 10.10
N ALA A 4 -8.20 2.39 9.30
CA ALA A 4 -8.11 2.28 7.84
C ALA A 4 -7.23 3.37 7.22
N ALA A 5 -7.32 4.60 7.72
CA ALA A 5 -6.46 5.70 7.26
C ALA A 5 -4.97 5.44 7.53
N HIS A 6 -4.61 4.97 8.72
CA HIS A 6 -3.23 4.59 9.03
C HIS A 6 -2.75 3.40 8.18
N LEU A 7 -3.60 2.43 7.89
CA LEU A 7 -3.26 1.31 7.01
C LEU A 7 -3.04 1.76 5.56
N HIS A 8 -3.82 2.73 5.06
CA HIS A 8 -3.55 3.37 3.78
C HIS A 8 -2.22 4.15 3.77
N LEU A 9 -1.85 4.80 4.88
CA LEU A 9 -0.53 5.41 5.03
C LEU A 9 0.59 4.35 5.01
N CYS A 10 0.43 3.25 5.74
CA CYS A 10 1.37 2.13 5.71
C CYS A 10 1.53 1.57 4.29
N ARG A 11 0.44 1.45 3.52
CA ARG A 11 0.49 1.04 2.11
C ARG A 11 1.39 1.97 1.29
N THR A 12 1.24 3.29 1.40
CA THR A 12 2.06 4.23 0.61
C THR A 12 3.53 4.17 1.02
N VAL A 13 3.82 4.00 2.31
CA VAL A 13 5.19 3.78 2.82
C VAL A 13 5.78 2.48 2.29
N ALA A 14 5.04 1.36 2.30
CA ALA A 14 5.49 0.10 1.74
C ALA A 14 5.79 0.20 0.23
N ARG A 15 4.94 0.89 -0.53
CA ARG A 15 5.19 1.15 -1.97
C ARG A 15 6.40 2.05 -2.20
N ARG A 16 6.69 2.99 -1.30
CA ARG A 16 7.90 3.80 -1.37
C ARG A 16 9.15 2.96 -1.09
N ALA A 17 9.12 2.10 -0.07
CA ALA A 17 10.20 1.16 0.21
C ALA A 17 10.44 0.17 -0.95
N GLU A 18 9.38 -0.32 -1.58
CA GLU A 18 9.47 -1.17 -2.79
C GLU A 18 10.26 -0.46 -3.90
N ARG A 19 9.89 0.78 -4.25
CA ARG A 19 10.60 1.56 -5.28
C ARG A 19 12.07 1.77 -4.94
N LEU A 20 12.38 2.18 -3.71
CA LEU A 20 13.77 2.38 -3.29
C LEU A 20 14.59 1.09 -3.33
N THR A 21 13.97 -0.05 -3.04
CA THR A 21 14.65 -1.36 -3.10
C THR A 21 14.86 -1.81 -4.54
N VAL A 22 13.91 -1.54 -5.43
CA VAL A 22 14.07 -1.76 -6.88
C VAL A 22 15.19 -0.87 -7.43
N ASP A 23 15.21 0.41 -7.06
CA ASP A 23 16.27 1.33 -7.49
C ASP A 23 17.65 0.84 -7.00
N LEU A 24 17.75 0.43 -5.72
CA LEU A 24 18.97 -0.16 -5.16
C LEU A 24 19.40 -1.43 -5.91
N SER A 25 18.45 -2.26 -6.36
CA SER A 25 18.75 -3.48 -7.11
C SER A 25 19.44 -3.25 -8.46
N THR A 26 19.43 -2.01 -8.96
CA THR A 26 20.12 -1.62 -10.19
C THR A 26 21.63 -1.37 -9.98
N VAL A 27 22.05 -1.12 -8.74
CA VAL A 27 23.44 -0.78 -8.39
C VAL A 27 24.10 -1.80 -7.47
N GLU A 28 23.32 -2.54 -6.67
CA GLU A 28 23.82 -3.55 -5.73
C GLU A 28 22.95 -4.80 -5.72
N ALA A 29 23.53 -5.93 -5.31
CA ALA A 29 22.78 -7.17 -5.12
C ALA A 29 21.84 -7.05 -3.90
N VAL A 30 20.54 -7.12 -4.14
CA VAL A 30 19.51 -7.14 -3.09
C VAL A 30 18.87 -8.53 -2.97
N ASN A 31 18.31 -8.84 -1.81
CA ASN A 31 17.52 -10.05 -1.63
C ASN A 31 16.23 -9.99 -2.48
N PRO A 32 16.04 -10.85 -3.49
CA PRO A 32 14.84 -10.82 -4.34
C PRO A 32 13.55 -11.10 -3.57
N ALA A 33 13.62 -11.80 -2.44
CA ALA A 33 12.46 -12.03 -1.58
C ALA A 33 11.98 -10.74 -0.89
N ALA A 34 12.87 -9.79 -0.60
CA ALA A 34 12.51 -8.52 0.02
C ALA A 34 11.63 -7.66 -0.90
N VAL A 35 11.98 -7.58 -2.19
CA VAL A 35 11.17 -6.87 -3.21
C VAL A 35 9.79 -7.50 -3.33
N LYS A 36 9.72 -8.83 -3.44
CA LYS A 36 8.45 -9.57 -3.50
C LYS A 36 7.61 -9.37 -2.23
N TYR A 37 8.24 -9.34 -1.06
CA TYR A 37 7.56 -9.12 0.20
C TYR A 37 6.97 -7.70 0.29
N LEU A 38 7.74 -6.66 -0.05
CA LEU A 38 7.25 -5.27 -0.04
C LEU A 38 6.05 -5.07 -0.98
N ASN A 39 6.09 -5.70 -2.16
CA ASN A 39 4.98 -5.72 -3.10
C ASN A 39 3.70 -6.28 -2.45
N ARG A 40 3.78 -7.49 -1.87
CA ARG A 40 2.64 -8.17 -1.22
C ARG A 40 2.17 -7.49 0.05
N LEU A 41 3.09 -6.93 0.82
CA LEU A 41 2.78 -6.18 2.03
C LEU A 41 1.91 -4.94 1.69
N SER A 42 2.18 -4.28 0.56
CA SER A 42 1.36 -3.15 0.13
C SER A 42 -0.09 -3.57 -0.19
N ASP A 43 -0.29 -4.77 -0.76
CA ASP A 43 -1.62 -5.33 -1.02
C ASP A 43 -2.31 -5.75 0.28
N TRP A 44 -1.56 -6.36 1.21
CA TRP A 44 -2.08 -6.72 2.52
C TRP A 44 -2.59 -5.48 3.28
N PHE A 45 -1.84 -4.37 3.28
CA PHE A 45 -2.30 -3.11 3.89
C PHE A 45 -3.56 -2.56 3.24
N PHE A 46 -3.76 -2.75 1.93
CA PHE A 46 -5.01 -2.37 1.27
C PHE A 46 -6.19 -3.20 1.78
N VAL A 47 -6.05 -4.52 1.83
CA VAL A 47 -7.10 -5.43 2.32
C VAL A 47 -7.40 -5.16 3.79
N ALA A 48 -6.37 -5.01 4.62
CA ALA A 48 -6.52 -4.70 6.04
C ALA A 48 -7.25 -3.35 6.25
N ALA A 49 -6.93 -2.33 5.44
CA ALA A 49 -7.61 -1.04 5.52
C ALA A 49 -9.11 -1.18 5.26
N ARG A 50 -9.50 -1.97 4.24
CA ARG A 50 -10.92 -2.23 3.93
C ARG A 50 -11.61 -2.98 5.05
N ILE A 51 -10.99 -4.03 5.61
CA ILE A 51 -11.54 -4.76 6.77
C ILE A 51 -11.79 -3.80 7.94
N CYS A 52 -10.82 -2.93 8.25
CA CYS A 52 -10.97 -1.90 9.28
C CYS A 52 -12.00 -0.81 8.95
N ASN A 53 -12.59 -0.84 7.75
CA ASN A 53 -13.57 0.13 7.28
C ASN A 53 -14.89 -0.57 6.89
N ASP A 54 -15.38 -1.41 7.80
CA ASP A 54 -16.62 -2.17 7.65
C ASP A 54 -16.61 -3.11 6.44
N ASP A 55 -15.55 -3.92 6.33
CA ASP A 55 -15.27 -4.79 5.16
C ASP A 55 -15.29 -4.03 3.81
N GLY A 56 -14.98 -2.74 3.86
CA GLY A 56 -14.97 -1.82 2.73
C GLY A 56 -16.34 -1.23 2.36
N ARG A 57 -17.40 -1.49 3.13
CA ARG A 57 -18.72 -0.86 2.94
C ARG A 57 -18.70 0.63 3.25
N ALA A 58 -17.84 1.04 4.18
CA ALA A 58 -17.65 2.44 4.56
C ALA A 58 -16.50 3.13 3.79
N ASP A 59 -16.00 2.52 2.70
CA ASP A 59 -14.92 3.11 1.90
C ASP A 59 -15.37 4.37 1.18
N VAL A 60 -14.45 5.35 1.11
CA VAL A 60 -14.63 6.54 0.28
C VAL A 60 -14.43 6.13 -1.17
N LEU A 61 -15.54 6.02 -1.90
CA LEU A 61 -15.51 5.69 -3.32
C LEU A 61 -15.05 6.90 -4.12
N TRP A 62 -14.13 6.67 -5.05
CA TRP A 62 -13.77 7.69 -6.04
C TRP A 62 -14.93 7.84 -7.03
N VAL A 63 -15.45 9.07 -7.14
CA VAL A 63 -16.52 9.43 -8.08
C VAL A 63 -15.93 10.31 -9.18
N PRO A 64 -15.99 9.90 -10.45
CA PRO A 64 -15.50 10.71 -11.56
C PRO A 64 -16.15 12.09 -11.57
N GLY A 65 -15.34 13.15 -11.56
CA GLY A 65 -15.83 14.53 -11.67
C GLY A 65 -16.42 15.16 -10.40
N ALA A 66 -16.39 14.47 -9.26
CA ALA A 66 -16.97 15.00 -8.00
C ALA A 66 -16.19 16.19 -7.40
N SER A 67 -14.95 16.41 -7.79
CA SER A 67 -14.07 17.48 -7.31
C SER A 67 -13.56 18.39 -8.44
N ARG A 68 -14.39 18.59 -9.47
CA ARG A 68 -14.08 19.50 -10.58
C ARG A 68 -14.74 20.86 -10.41
#